data_AF-A0A1I4BIS2-F1
#
_entry.id   AF-A0A1I4BIS2-F1
#
_cell.length_a   1.000
_cell.length_b   1.000
_cell.length_c   1.000
_cell.angle_alpha   90.00
_cell.angle_beta   90.00
_cell.angle_gamma   90.00
#
_symmetry.space_group_name_H-M   'P 1'
#
loop_
_entity.id
_entity.type
_entity.pdbx_description
1 polymer ?
#
loop_
_entity_poly.entity_id
_entity_poly.type
_entity_poly.pdbx_seq_one_letter_code
_entity_poly.pdbx_strand_id
1 'polypeptide(L)'
;MSGHDDASDPAPLPESVRDHLGHELRTVYTVDASEPRYLGDEPGIPHKFEPQIKRLETRLKTHEEGTEAVGQALDRILDAFGVAPRDDARRE
;
A
#
# COMPACT_ATOMS: atom_id res chain seq x y z
N MET A 1 -2.72 -39.80 20.24
CA MET A 1 -2.94 -38.35 20.32
C MET A 1 -3.28 -37.88 18.91
N SER A 2 -4.43 -37.21 18.80
CA SER A 2 -5.23 -37.03 17.59
C SER A 2 -4.49 -36.43 16.40
N GLY A 3 -4.76 -36.99 15.22
CA GLY A 3 -4.38 -36.41 13.93
C GLY A 3 -5.11 -35.09 13.70
N HIS A 4 -4.40 -34.15 13.09
CA HIS A 4 -4.97 -32.94 12.53
C HIS A 4 -5.91 -33.37 11.40
N ASP A 5 -7.22 -33.28 11.63
CA ASP A 5 -8.20 -33.32 10.55
C ASP A 5 -7.98 -32.07 9.69
N ASP A 6 -7.38 -32.28 8.53
CA ASP A 6 -7.30 -31.36 7.39
C ASP A 6 -8.71 -31.23 6.78
N ALA A 7 -9.64 -30.74 7.60
CA ALA A 7 -11.06 -30.72 7.33
C ALA A 7 -11.37 -29.65 6.27
N SER A 8 -11.28 -30.06 5.01
CA SER A 8 -12.10 -29.62 3.89
C SER A 8 -12.33 -28.11 3.83
N ASP A 9 -11.47 -27.39 3.11
CA ASP A 9 -11.84 -26.05 2.62
C ASP A 9 -13.12 -26.21 1.79
N PRO A 10 -14.30 -25.74 2.25
CA PRO A 10 -15.52 -25.91 1.50
C PRO A 10 -15.37 -25.17 0.17
N ALA A 11 -15.75 -25.82 -0.93
CA ALA A 11 -15.72 -25.22 -2.24
C ALA A 11 -16.35 -23.81 -2.18
N PRO A 12 -15.72 -22.79 -2.79
CA PRO A 12 -16.15 -21.40 -2.63
C PRO A 12 -17.62 -21.29 -3.05
N LEU A 13 -18.40 -20.61 -2.20
CA LEU A 13 -19.83 -20.41 -2.43
C LEU A 13 -20.06 -19.81 -3.84
N PRO A 14 -21.22 -20.09 -4.48
CA PRO A 14 -21.58 -19.46 -5.74
C PRO A 14 -21.48 -17.93 -5.68
N GLU A 15 -21.08 -17.30 -6.77
CA GLU A 15 -20.83 -15.85 -6.84
C GLU A 15 -22.00 -15.02 -6.33
N SER A 16 -23.22 -15.32 -6.77
CA SER A 16 -24.44 -14.64 -6.31
C SER A 16 -24.65 -14.71 -4.79
N VAL A 17 -24.32 -15.86 -4.19
CA VAL A 17 -24.42 -16.08 -2.74
C VAL A 17 -23.33 -15.30 -2.01
N ARG A 18 -22.10 -15.28 -2.55
CA ARG A 18 -20.99 -14.48 -1.99
C ARG A 18 -21.27 -12.99 -2.05
N ASP A 19 -21.83 -12.50 -3.14
CA ASP A 19 -22.14 -11.08 -3.32
C ASP A 19 -23.27 -10.64 -2.39
N HIS A 20 -24.32 -11.47 -2.28
CA HIS A 20 -25.43 -11.23 -1.39
C HIS A 20 -24.99 -11.25 0.08
N LEU A 21 -24.27 -12.30 0.51
CA LEU A 21 -23.68 -12.36 1.84
C LEU A 21 -22.71 -11.21 2.08
N GLY A 22 -21.88 -10.85 1.09
CA GLY A 22 -20.97 -9.73 1.19
C GLY A 22 -21.69 -8.40 1.36
N HIS A 23 -22.86 -8.21 0.75
CA HIS A 23 -23.71 -7.04 0.93
C HIS A 23 -24.35 -7.01 2.33
N GLU A 24 -24.90 -8.13 2.79
CA GLU A 24 -25.51 -8.25 4.12
C GLU A 24 -24.46 -8.07 5.22
N LEU A 25 -23.32 -8.74 5.13
CA LEU A 25 -22.23 -8.64 6.10
C LEU A 25 -21.68 -7.22 6.18
N ARG A 26 -21.48 -6.54 5.03
CA ARG A 26 -21.08 -5.12 5.04
C ARG A 26 -22.13 -4.25 5.72
N THR A 27 -23.41 -4.50 5.49
CA THR A 27 -24.49 -3.73 6.14
C THR A 27 -24.53 -3.97 7.65
N VAL A 28 -24.42 -5.22 8.10
CA VAL A 28 -24.48 -5.58 9.53
C VAL A 28 -23.23 -5.13 10.29
N TYR A 29 -22.02 -5.40 9.75
CA TYR A 29 -20.77 -5.03 10.42
C TYR A 29 -20.45 -3.53 10.38
N THR A 30 -21.12 -2.75 9.53
CA THR A 30 -20.98 -1.28 9.54
C THR A 30 -21.95 -0.61 10.53
N VAL A 31 -23.00 -1.30 10.97
CA VAL A 31 -24.09 -0.70 11.78
C VAL A 31 -23.97 -1.00 13.28
N ASP A 32 -23.48 -2.18 13.68
CA ASP A 32 -23.47 -2.60 15.10
C ASP A 32 -22.07 -2.79 15.73
N ALA A 33 -20.99 -2.68 14.95
CA ALA A 33 -19.65 -2.66 15.48
C ALA A 33 -19.12 -1.23 15.50
N SER A 34 -18.59 -0.77 16.64
CA SER A 34 -17.65 0.37 16.65
C SER A 34 -16.65 0.15 15.53
N GLU A 35 -16.28 1.20 14.80
CA GLU A 35 -15.35 1.15 13.67
C GLU A 35 -14.22 0.13 13.94
N PRO A 36 -13.98 -0.82 13.02
CA PRO A 36 -13.08 -1.93 13.30
C PRO A 36 -11.75 -1.39 13.80
N ARG A 37 -11.30 -1.85 14.97
CA ARG A 37 -10.12 -1.32 15.71
C ARG A 37 -8.82 -1.18 14.88
N TYR A 38 -8.76 -1.81 13.71
CA TYR A 38 -7.66 -1.79 12.76
C TYR A 38 -7.84 -0.80 11.58
N LEU A 39 -8.96 -0.09 11.48
CA LEU A 39 -9.25 0.94 10.47
C LEU A 39 -8.73 2.33 10.83
N GLY A 40 -8.14 2.51 12.02
CA GLY A 40 -7.34 3.68 12.35
C GLY A 40 -7.89 4.60 13.44
N ASP A 41 -8.95 4.22 14.17
CA ASP A 41 -9.48 5.06 15.26
C ASP A 41 -8.77 4.88 16.61
N GLU A 42 -7.97 3.83 16.76
CA GLU A 42 -6.97 3.82 17.82
C GLU A 42 -5.83 4.76 17.39
N PRO A 43 -5.38 5.70 18.25
CA PRO A 43 -4.43 6.77 17.89
C PRO A 43 -2.99 6.28 17.64
N GLY A 44 -2.81 5.03 17.23
CA GLY A 44 -1.53 4.43 16.96
C GLY A 44 -1.64 3.26 15.99
N ILE A 45 -0.70 3.21 15.06
CA ILE A 45 -0.48 2.05 14.21
C ILE A 45 -0.17 0.84 15.11
N PRO A 46 -0.82 -0.33 14.91
CA PRO A 46 -0.54 -1.51 15.72
C PRO A 46 0.96 -1.86 15.73
N HIS A 47 1.53 -2.06 16.93
CA HIS A 47 2.97 -2.34 17.12
C HIS A 47 3.51 -3.50 16.27
N LYS A 48 2.65 -4.48 15.93
CA LYS A 48 3.00 -5.61 15.04
C LYS A 48 3.45 -5.16 13.64
N PHE A 49 3.08 -3.95 13.21
CA PHE A 49 3.43 -3.38 11.92
C PHE A 49 4.63 -2.41 11.97
N GLU A 50 5.16 -2.09 13.16
CA GLU A 50 6.32 -1.20 13.30
C GLU A 50 7.53 -1.62 12.45
N PRO A 51 7.92 -2.92 12.38
CA PRO A 51 9.05 -3.33 11.55
C PRO A 51 8.83 -3.06 10.06
N GLN A 52 7.61 -3.31 9.57
CA GLN A 52 7.23 -3.12 8.17
C GLN A 52 7.19 -1.63 7.83
N ILE A 53 6.68 -0.80 8.73
CA ILE A 53 6.61 0.66 8.56
C ILE A 53 8.00 1.27 8.54
N LYS A 54 8.87 0.92 9.49
CA LYS A 54 10.26 1.39 9.48
C LYS A 54 10.99 1.06 8.16
N ARG A 55 10.75 -0.15 7.62
CA ARG A 55 11.31 -0.55 6.31
C ARG A 55 10.76 0.30 5.16
N LEU A 56 9.46 0.60 5.19
CA LEU A 56 8.82 1.43 4.17
C LEU A 56 9.31 2.88 4.23
N GLU A 57 9.36 3.48 5.41
CA GLU A 57 9.89 4.83 5.63
C GLU A 57 11.34 4.94 5.15
N THR A 58 12.18 3.95 5.47
CA THR A 58 13.58 3.90 5.02
C THR A 58 13.65 3.84 3.50
N ARG A 59 12.88 2.95 2.87
CA ARG A 59 12.88 2.81 1.41
C ARG A 59 12.38 4.06 0.71
N LEU A 60 11.35 4.71 1.24
CA LEU A 60 10.80 5.94 0.70
C LEU A 60 11.86 7.05 0.74
N LYS A 61 12.46 7.25 1.92
CA LYS A 61 13.53 8.24 2.10
C LYS A 61 14.71 8.01 1.16
N THR A 62 15.20 6.77 1.06
CA THR A 62 16.30 6.44 0.13
C THR A 62 15.89 6.65 -1.33
N HIS A 63 14.63 6.41 -1.68
CA HIS A 63 14.15 6.63 -3.04
C HIS A 63 14.09 8.12 -3.39
N GLU A 64 13.60 8.96 -2.48
CA GLU A 64 13.55 10.42 -2.62
C GLU A 64 14.98 11.00 -2.76
N GLU A 65 15.85 10.71 -1.79
CA GLU A 65 17.26 11.16 -1.82
C GLU A 65 18.01 10.63 -3.05
N GLY A 66 17.74 9.38 -3.44
CA GLY A 66 18.32 8.77 -4.63
C GLY A 66 17.87 9.44 -5.92
N THR A 67 16.59 9.80 -6.02
CA THR A 67 16.02 10.49 -7.19
C THR A 67 16.63 11.89 -7.34
N GLU A 68 16.75 12.63 -6.24
CA GLU A 68 17.40 13.95 -6.23
C GLU A 68 18.89 13.86 -6.62
N ALA A 69 19.62 12.88 -6.07
CA ALA A 69 21.03 12.69 -6.39
C ALA A 69 21.26 12.35 -7.86
N VAL A 70 20.41 11.51 -8.45
CA VAL A 70 20.46 11.20 -9.89
C VAL A 70 20.13 12.45 -10.71
N GLY A 71 19.11 13.22 -10.35
CA GLY A 71 18.77 14.48 -11.02
C GLY A 71 19.96 15.44 -11.06
N GLN A 72 20.59 15.70 -9.91
CA GLN A 72 21.77 16.55 -9.82
C GLN A 72 22.96 16.03 -10.63
N ALA A 73 23.15 14.70 -10.69
CA ALA A 73 24.20 14.10 -11.50
C ALA A 73 23.93 14.29 -13.01
N LEU A 74 22.67 14.15 -13.43
CA LEU A 74 22.27 14.40 -14.81
C LEU A 74 22.44 15.87 -15.21
N ASP A 75 22.08 16.81 -14.34
CA ASP A 75 22.27 18.24 -14.59
C ASP A 75 23.75 18.57 -14.81
N ARG A 76 24.64 18.07 -13.93
CA ARG A 76 26.10 18.24 -14.10
C ARG A 76 26.62 17.64 -15.40
N ILE A 77 26.06 16.51 -15.82
CA ILE A 77 26.42 15.87 -17.09
C ILE A 77 25.97 16.75 -18.26
N LEU A 78 24.72 17.23 -18.24
CA LEU A 78 24.19 18.11 -19.29
C LEU A 78 24.98 19.41 -19.40
N ASP A 79 25.35 20.02 -18.27
CA ASP A 79 26.23 21.19 -18.20
C ASP A 79 27.60 20.91 -18.82
N ALA A 80 28.22 19.78 -18.50
CA ALA A 80 29.52 19.38 -19.05
C ALA A 80 29.47 19.16 -20.58
N PHE A 81 28.32 18.73 -21.11
CA PHE A 81 28.09 18.58 -22.54
C PHE A 81 27.57 19.86 -23.22
N GLY A 82 27.37 20.95 -22.49
CA GLY A 82 26.85 22.21 -23.02
C GLY A 82 25.44 22.09 -23.58
N VAL A 83 24.67 21.10 -23.13
CA VAL A 83 23.30 20.87 -23.57
C VAL A 83 22.38 21.72 -22.71
N ALA A 84 21.84 22.80 -23.29
CA ALA A 84 20.80 23.57 -22.62
C ALA A 84 19.54 22.70 -22.41
N PRO A 85 18.89 22.76 -21.22
CA PRO A 85 17.60 22.12 -21.03
C PRO A 85 16.64 22.61 -22.11
N ARG A 86 15.98 21.68 -22.81
CA ARG A 86 14.95 22.06 -23.77
C ARG A 86 13.75 22.62 -23.00
N ASP A 87 13.38 23.86 -23.30
CA ASP A 87 12.14 24.51 -22.84
C ASP A 87 10.90 23.88 -23.51
N ASP A 88 10.72 22.55 -23.42
CA ASP A 88 9.55 21.86 -23.97
C ASP A 88 8.33 21.95 -23.03
N ALA A 89 8.29 22.97 -22.16
CA ALA A 89 7.14 23.31 -21.31
C ALA A 89 6.13 24.28 -21.98
N ARG A 90 6.18 24.41 -23.32
CA ARG A 90 5.16 25.11 -24.10
C ARG A 90 4.87 24.37 -25.40
N ARG A 91 4.05 23.32 -25.34
CA ARG A 91 3.16 22.96 -26.45
C ARG A 91 1.78 22.61 -25.89
N GLU A 92 0.88 23.54 -26.17
CA GLU A 92 -0.59 23.42 -26.10
C GLU A 92 -1.10 22.24 -26.94
#